data_AF-A0A9J6GZG8-F1
#
_entry.id   AF-A0A9J6GZG8-F1
#
_cell.length_a   1.000
_cell.length_b   1.000
_cell.length_c   1.000
_cell.angle_alpha   90.00
_cell.angle_beta   90.00
_cell.angle_gamma   90.00
#
_symmetry.space_group_name_H-M   'P 1'
#
loop_
_entity.id
_entity.type
_entity.pdbx_description
1 polymer ?
#
loop_
_entity_poly.entity_id
_entity_poly.type
_entity_poly.pdbx_seq_one_letter_code
_entity_poly.pdbx_strand_id
1 'polypeptide(L)'
;MKHFAIINRTGSLPSSPRACPWTCEGSALLRRWTALWSTGACFDQNGRKVAALLFASCPSFESSLLLRAASSNLVSSAVVRTLVVVHNRDTVRNLLDWFRPLHVLVLHHDLRAQDGDGSRWREIGGEGPQLQKLMGSTPALGMHNLALSTETICGLLRDCVHLYNLQTSLHDFASPAADPRVSAVLAHSRARCRSSLARSAGLHCGAPGRQCNGPLEHHPGPYGPGGQALPVPQSSREFDPSEETATVEAVATKQQKQAGGDQLSPWQRGKEQREHAAPPFSVTAFSCLVTTSHKETIAKIALFKNLIAVSLTFITRDGLCPFRGLLEQTLKELKLECLSLRFIEGVSLNTIAHSWPRLQSLSLSECTIEDESFVSGMFAGLVNLRLGLGVSFRSLELLVNAARRLVTLRLDGDQLCTAFVGWCSLASLESLERLYLGTEKALKALALTAEDLQFLVKALPSLRFVSTNSYDLRLFFDNYMPRVTTEWCQCATCAAHFPLISKSQRDIWMKMVVPPRRKAL
;
A
#
# COMPACT_ATOMS: atom_id res chain seq x y z
N MET A 1 -16.43 -9.70 12.56
CA MET A 1 -16.74 -9.49 11.13
C MET A 1 -17.35 -8.11 10.96
N LYS A 2 -16.89 -7.31 9.99
CA LYS A 2 -17.54 -6.02 9.66
C LYS A 2 -18.77 -6.30 8.78
N HIS A 3 -19.90 -5.68 9.11
CA HIS A 3 -21.13 -5.80 8.32
C HIS A 3 -21.15 -4.76 7.21
N PHE A 4 -21.45 -5.21 5.99
CA PHE A 4 -21.55 -4.39 4.78
C PHE A 4 -23.02 -4.23 4.41
N ALA A 5 -23.45 -3.00 4.12
CA ALA A 5 -24.68 -2.78 3.36
C ALA A 5 -24.30 -2.57 1.88
N ILE A 6 -24.90 -3.37 1.00
CA ILE A 6 -24.72 -3.26 -0.46
C ILE A 6 -25.95 -2.59 -1.05
N ILE A 7 -25.73 -1.55 -1.85
CA ILE A 7 -26.77 -0.85 -2.59
C ILE A 7 -26.46 -1.03 -4.07
N ASN A 8 -27.28 -1.83 -4.77
CA ASN A 8 -27.13 -2.11 -6.19
C ASN A 8 -28.51 -2.07 -6.90
N ARG A 9 -28.53 -1.72 -8.19
CA ARG A 9 -29.74 -1.64 -9.02
C ARG A 9 -30.07 -2.96 -9.75
N THR A 10 -29.07 -3.78 -10.10
CA THR A 10 -29.28 -4.91 -11.02
C THR A 10 -29.68 -6.19 -10.29
N GLY A 11 -30.80 -6.79 -10.72
CA GLY A 11 -31.46 -7.97 -10.12
C GLY A 11 -30.73 -9.31 -10.24
N SER A 12 -29.41 -9.34 -10.12
CA SER A 12 -28.65 -10.59 -9.99
C SER A 12 -27.35 -10.37 -9.20
N LEU A 13 -27.21 -11.07 -8.08
CA LEU A 13 -25.96 -11.26 -7.33
C LEU A 13 -25.92 -12.72 -6.83
N PRO A 14 -24.71 -13.29 -6.61
CA PRO A 14 -24.47 -14.72 -6.51
C PRO A 14 -24.91 -15.31 -5.16
N SER A 15 -25.15 -16.62 -5.17
CA SER A 15 -25.42 -17.47 -4.03
C SER A 15 -24.22 -17.55 -3.07
N SER A 16 -24.11 -16.57 -2.17
CA SER A 16 -23.26 -16.64 -0.97
C SER A 16 -23.97 -15.98 0.21
N PRO A 17 -23.90 -16.55 1.43
CA PRO A 17 -24.71 -16.08 2.55
C PRO A 17 -24.16 -14.76 3.10
N ARG A 18 -25.06 -13.78 3.26
CA ARG A 18 -24.92 -12.45 3.93
C ARG A 18 -24.88 -11.20 3.03
N ALA A 19 -25.21 -11.30 1.75
CA ALA A 19 -25.64 -10.12 0.98
C ALA A 19 -27.16 -9.94 1.14
N CYS A 20 -27.60 -8.72 1.46
CA CYS A 20 -29.03 -8.39 1.53
C CYS A 20 -29.51 -8.08 0.10
N PRO A 21 -30.39 -8.88 -0.53
CA PRO A 21 -30.87 -8.62 -1.88
C PRO A 21 -32.00 -7.58 -1.82
N TRP A 22 -31.77 -6.38 -2.34
CA TRP A 22 -32.82 -5.36 -2.48
C TRP A 22 -32.82 -4.82 -3.90
N THR A 23 -33.92 -5.04 -4.62
CA THR A 23 -34.18 -4.53 -5.97
C THR A 23 -35.23 -3.41 -5.89
N CYS A 24 -34.94 -2.21 -6.38
CA CYS A 24 -35.91 -1.10 -6.50
C CYS A 24 -35.37 0.00 -7.43
N GLU A 25 -36.26 0.74 -8.10
CA GLU A 25 -35.93 1.97 -8.83
C GLU A 25 -35.42 3.07 -7.87
N GLY A 26 -34.46 3.89 -8.32
CA GLY A 26 -33.67 4.79 -7.46
C GLY A 26 -34.48 5.77 -6.60
N SER A 27 -35.66 6.21 -7.06
CA SER A 27 -36.54 7.12 -6.31
C SER A 27 -37.37 6.41 -5.22
N ALA A 28 -37.66 5.13 -5.38
CA ALA A 28 -38.31 4.29 -4.37
C ALA A 28 -37.30 3.82 -3.32
N LEU A 29 -36.06 3.51 -3.75
CA LEU A 29 -34.92 3.22 -2.86
C LEU A 29 -34.66 4.38 -1.92
N LEU A 30 -34.57 5.62 -2.43
CA LEU A 30 -34.32 6.80 -1.61
C LEU A 30 -35.44 7.04 -0.58
N ARG A 31 -36.71 6.91 -0.97
CA ARG A 31 -37.86 7.08 -0.05
C ARG A 31 -37.91 6.00 1.03
N ARG A 32 -37.71 4.73 0.65
CA ARG A 32 -37.72 3.60 1.60
C ARG A 32 -36.50 3.60 2.51
N TRP A 33 -35.35 4.07 2.03
CA TRP A 33 -34.15 4.29 2.83
C TRP A 33 -34.28 5.47 3.79
N THR A 34 -34.85 6.58 3.32
CA THR A 34 -35.15 7.73 4.18
C THR A 34 -36.11 7.32 5.30
N ALA A 35 -37.06 6.42 5.04
CA ALA A 35 -37.96 5.86 6.06
C ALA A 35 -37.28 4.84 7.02
N LEU A 36 -36.33 4.04 6.54
CA LEU A 36 -35.56 3.12 7.39
C LEU A 36 -34.59 3.88 8.31
N TRP A 37 -34.02 4.99 7.85
CA TRP A 37 -33.01 5.75 8.60
C TRP A 37 -33.52 6.99 9.31
N SER A 38 -34.74 7.45 9.04
CA SER A 38 -35.42 8.41 9.90
C SER A 38 -35.62 7.87 11.33
N THR A 39 -35.49 6.55 11.53
CA THR A 39 -35.45 5.92 12.86
C THR A 39 -34.12 6.08 13.60
N GLY A 40 -33.10 6.68 12.97
CA GLY A 40 -31.79 6.97 13.58
C GLY A 40 -30.88 5.75 13.77
N ALA A 41 -31.29 4.57 13.29
CA ALA A 41 -30.65 3.31 13.64
C ALA A 41 -29.93 2.69 12.41
N CYS A 42 -28.60 2.83 12.30
CA CYS A 42 -27.81 2.12 11.28
C CYS A 42 -27.47 0.69 11.71
N PHE A 43 -28.52 -0.11 11.85
CA PHE A 43 -28.39 -1.54 12.11
C PHE A 43 -28.81 -2.35 10.88
N ASP A 44 -28.17 -3.50 10.66
CA ASP A 44 -28.66 -4.48 9.72
C ASP A 44 -29.96 -5.14 10.24
N GLN A 45 -30.56 -6.03 9.44
CA GLN A 45 -31.77 -6.77 9.82
C GLN A 45 -31.65 -7.58 11.13
N ASN A 46 -30.43 -7.76 11.66
CA ASN A 46 -30.15 -8.48 12.90
C ASN A 46 -29.77 -7.53 14.05
N GLY A 47 -30.00 -6.21 13.91
CA GLY A 47 -29.66 -5.25 14.96
C GLY A 47 -28.15 -5.00 15.10
N ARG A 48 -27.33 -5.29 14.08
CA ARG A 48 -25.86 -5.09 14.14
C ARG A 48 -25.44 -3.80 13.44
N LYS A 49 -24.52 -3.06 14.06
CA LYS A 49 -24.01 -1.78 13.52
C LYS A 49 -23.38 -1.97 12.14
N VAL A 50 -23.83 -1.17 11.17
CA VAL A 50 -23.24 -1.15 9.82
C VAL A 50 -21.97 -0.30 9.83
N ALA A 51 -20.81 -0.94 9.63
CA ALA A 51 -19.51 -0.26 9.67
C ALA A 51 -19.03 0.20 8.29
N ALA A 52 -19.58 -0.40 7.22
CA ALA A 52 -19.19 -0.15 5.84
C ALA A 52 -20.39 -0.08 4.90
N LEU A 53 -20.31 0.83 3.92
CA LEU A 53 -21.31 0.99 2.87
C LEU A 53 -20.68 0.79 1.49
N LEU A 54 -21.40 0.10 0.61
CA LEU A 54 -21.07 -0.05 -0.79
C LEU A 54 -22.17 0.55 -1.67
N PHE A 55 -21.81 1.56 -2.44
CA PHE A 55 -22.61 2.12 -3.51
C PHE A 55 -22.10 1.58 -4.85
N ALA A 56 -22.89 0.76 -5.54
CA ALA A 56 -22.53 0.21 -6.85
C ALA A 56 -23.60 0.51 -7.91
N SER A 57 -23.17 0.89 -9.11
CA SER A 57 -23.99 0.96 -10.33
C SER A 57 -25.32 1.71 -10.19
N CYS A 58 -25.32 2.81 -9.42
CA CYS A 58 -26.52 3.62 -9.19
C CYS A 58 -26.47 4.87 -10.06
N PRO A 59 -27.21 4.93 -11.18
CA PRO A 59 -27.26 6.13 -12.03
C PRO A 59 -27.84 7.36 -11.32
N SER A 60 -28.56 7.18 -10.21
CA SER A 60 -28.94 8.28 -9.33
C SER A 60 -27.73 9.06 -8.76
N PHE A 61 -26.54 8.46 -8.71
CA PHE A 61 -25.30 9.14 -8.33
C PHE A 61 -24.62 9.90 -9.47
N GLU A 62 -25.20 9.90 -10.67
CA GLU A 62 -24.89 10.92 -11.68
C GLU A 62 -25.39 12.30 -11.23
N SER A 63 -26.38 12.35 -10.33
CA SER A 63 -26.83 13.58 -9.67
C SER A 63 -26.13 13.75 -8.32
N SER A 64 -25.33 14.81 -8.20
CA SER A 64 -24.68 15.20 -6.94
C SER A 64 -25.68 15.46 -5.82
N LEU A 65 -26.90 15.91 -6.13
CA LEU A 65 -27.95 16.20 -5.16
C LEU A 65 -28.51 14.92 -4.51
N LEU A 66 -28.73 13.86 -5.30
CA LEU A 66 -29.27 12.60 -4.76
C LEU A 66 -28.21 11.86 -3.93
N LEU A 67 -26.96 11.88 -4.37
CA LEU A 67 -25.85 11.36 -3.56
C LEU A 67 -25.67 12.18 -2.28
N ARG A 68 -25.81 13.50 -2.34
CA ARG A 68 -25.81 14.38 -1.17
C ARG A 68 -26.96 14.08 -0.20
N ALA A 69 -28.17 13.86 -0.70
CA ALA A 69 -29.32 13.53 0.14
C ALA A 69 -29.18 12.15 0.80
N ALA A 70 -28.71 11.16 0.04
CA ALA A 70 -28.42 9.83 0.58
C ALA A 70 -27.32 9.88 1.64
N SER A 71 -26.29 10.71 1.41
CA SER A 71 -25.20 10.90 2.37
C SER A 71 -25.62 11.71 3.59
N SER A 72 -26.39 12.79 3.47
CA SER A 72 -26.84 13.56 4.64
C SER A 72 -27.62 12.70 5.64
N ASN A 73 -28.41 11.74 5.16
CA ASN A 73 -29.13 10.80 6.01
C ASN A 73 -28.20 9.79 6.70
N LEU A 74 -27.06 9.47 6.07
CA LEU A 74 -26.03 8.59 6.62
C LEU A 74 -25.11 9.26 7.61
N VAL A 75 -24.82 10.53 7.38
CA VAL A 75 -23.84 11.30 8.13
C VAL A 75 -24.30 11.53 9.57
N SER A 76 -25.61 11.60 9.78
CA SER A 76 -26.23 11.56 11.11
C SER A 76 -25.88 10.29 11.89
N SER A 77 -25.51 9.21 11.21
CA SER A 77 -25.01 7.98 11.81
C SER A 77 -23.49 7.98 11.83
N ALA A 78 -22.91 8.43 12.94
CA ALA A 78 -21.47 8.46 13.21
C ALA A 78 -20.75 7.08 13.16
N VAL A 79 -21.45 6.03 12.75
CA VAL A 79 -21.01 4.63 12.77
C VAL A 79 -20.26 4.25 11.50
N VAL A 80 -20.56 4.87 10.36
CA VAL A 80 -19.97 4.47 9.07
C VAL A 80 -18.54 5.01 8.95
N ARG A 81 -17.56 4.10 8.99
CA ARG A 81 -16.12 4.44 8.88
C ARG A 81 -15.51 4.03 7.55
N THR A 82 -16.23 3.26 6.74
CA THR A 82 -15.76 2.79 5.43
C THR A 82 -16.84 2.99 4.38
N LEU A 83 -16.44 3.62 3.27
CA LEU A 83 -17.32 3.94 2.16
C LEU A 83 -16.65 3.45 0.89
N VAL A 84 -17.35 2.58 0.17
CA VAL A 84 -16.96 2.08 -1.13
C VAL A 84 -17.94 2.64 -2.14
N VAL A 85 -17.44 3.37 -3.14
CA VAL A 85 -18.25 3.94 -4.21
C VAL A 85 -17.70 3.46 -5.54
N VAL A 86 -18.56 2.81 -6.32
CA VAL A 86 -18.26 2.43 -7.70
C VAL A 86 -18.97 3.45 -8.59
N HIS A 87 -18.21 4.42 -9.12
CA HIS A 87 -18.77 5.54 -9.89
C HIS A 87 -17.72 6.21 -10.80
N ASN A 88 -18.20 7.01 -11.75
CA ASN A 88 -17.41 7.54 -12.87
C ASN A 88 -17.13 9.06 -12.78
N ARG A 89 -17.14 9.65 -11.58
CA ARG A 89 -16.91 11.10 -11.39
C ARG A 89 -15.87 11.37 -10.30
N ASP A 90 -15.22 12.55 -10.31
CA ASP A 90 -14.53 13.01 -9.10
C ASP A 90 -15.57 13.56 -8.12
N THR A 91 -15.84 12.80 -7.08
CA THR A 91 -16.62 13.31 -5.95
C THR A 91 -15.82 13.23 -4.66
N VAL A 92 -14.49 13.04 -4.71
CA VAL A 92 -13.65 12.84 -3.52
C VAL A 92 -13.91 13.96 -2.50
N ARG A 93 -13.81 15.21 -2.93
CA ARG A 93 -14.03 16.38 -2.06
C ARG A 93 -15.44 16.39 -1.46
N ASN A 94 -16.44 16.18 -2.30
CA ASN A 94 -17.84 16.18 -1.88
C ASN A 94 -18.11 15.05 -0.89
N LEU A 95 -17.58 13.85 -1.15
CA LEU A 95 -17.69 12.70 -0.28
C LEU A 95 -17.01 12.95 1.07
N LEU A 96 -15.88 13.67 1.12
CA LEU A 96 -15.23 14.01 2.38
C LEU A 96 -15.98 15.10 3.16
N ASP A 97 -16.55 16.07 2.47
CA ASP A 97 -17.37 17.10 3.11
C ASP A 97 -18.68 16.51 3.65
N TRP A 98 -19.30 15.62 2.89
CA TRP A 98 -20.49 14.89 3.33
C TRP A 98 -20.13 13.92 4.45
N PHE A 99 -19.16 13.03 4.26
CA PHE A 99 -18.81 11.95 5.19
C PHE A 99 -17.54 12.24 6.01
N ARG A 100 -17.58 13.23 6.93
CA ARG A 100 -16.41 13.60 7.75
C ARG A 100 -15.84 12.50 8.64
N PRO A 101 -16.65 11.61 9.27
CA PRO A 101 -16.12 10.52 10.12
C PRO A 101 -15.42 9.41 9.34
N LEU A 102 -15.39 9.49 8.01
CA LEU A 102 -14.91 8.44 7.14
C LEU A 102 -13.41 8.20 7.35
N HIS A 103 -13.02 6.96 7.63
CA HIS A 103 -11.62 6.57 7.71
C HIS A 103 -11.11 5.99 6.38
N VAL A 104 -11.96 5.27 5.66
CA VAL A 104 -11.57 4.59 4.42
C VAL A 104 -12.54 4.92 3.31
N LEU A 105 -12.04 5.58 2.28
CA LEU A 105 -12.76 5.83 1.04
C LEU A 105 -12.17 4.93 -0.06
N VAL A 106 -13.01 4.11 -0.70
CA VAL A 106 -12.61 3.26 -1.83
C VAL A 106 -13.41 3.71 -3.05
N LEU A 107 -12.73 4.16 -4.09
CA LEU A 107 -13.37 4.57 -5.35
C LEU A 107 -12.96 3.62 -6.47
N HIS A 108 -13.93 2.90 -7.03
CA HIS A 108 -13.73 2.10 -8.24
C HIS A 108 -14.26 2.88 -9.43
N HIS A 109 -13.37 3.24 -10.37
CA HIS A 109 -13.69 4.11 -11.50
C HIS A 109 -13.77 3.36 -12.82
N ASP A 110 -14.73 3.76 -13.64
CA ASP A 110 -14.81 3.46 -15.06
C ASP A 110 -14.32 4.70 -15.85
N LEU A 111 -13.07 4.63 -16.31
CA LEU A 111 -12.56 5.25 -17.55
C LEU A 111 -12.39 6.77 -17.70
N ARG A 112 -12.84 7.66 -16.80
CA ARG A 112 -12.70 9.12 -17.03
C ARG A 112 -11.63 9.79 -16.16
N ALA A 113 -10.67 10.44 -16.82
CA ALA A 113 -9.76 11.39 -16.19
C ALA A 113 -10.60 12.52 -15.56
N GLN A 114 -10.24 12.87 -14.32
CA GLN A 114 -10.96 13.84 -13.52
C GLN A 114 -10.57 15.26 -13.93
N ASP A 115 -10.98 15.68 -15.12
CA ASP A 115 -10.94 17.09 -15.49
C ASP A 115 -12.09 17.76 -14.75
N GLY A 116 -11.76 18.36 -13.60
CA GLY A 116 -12.75 19.03 -12.76
C GLY A 116 -13.55 20.03 -13.59
N ASP A 117 -14.82 20.20 -13.23
CA ASP A 117 -15.71 21.27 -13.73
C ASP A 117 -15.21 22.69 -13.35
N GLY A 118 -13.89 22.94 -13.39
CA GLY A 118 -13.24 24.18 -12.93
C GLY A 118 -13.31 24.42 -11.43
N SER A 119 -13.91 23.51 -10.65
CA SER A 119 -14.08 23.71 -9.21
C SER A 119 -12.76 23.46 -8.48
N ARG A 120 -11.98 24.53 -8.28
CA ARG A 120 -10.78 24.54 -7.43
C ARG A 120 -11.09 23.87 -6.08
N TRP A 121 -10.17 23.06 -5.57
CA TRP A 121 -10.26 22.50 -4.22
C TRP A 121 -10.34 23.66 -3.20
N ARG A 122 -11.53 23.92 -2.66
CA ARG A 122 -11.73 24.90 -1.58
C ARG A 122 -11.59 24.20 -0.24
N GLU A 123 -11.11 24.94 0.75
CA GLU A 123 -10.97 24.47 2.13
C GLU A 123 -12.26 23.79 2.62
N ILE A 124 -12.09 22.63 3.26
CA ILE A 124 -13.19 21.94 3.95
C ILE A 124 -13.37 22.66 5.29
N GLY A 125 -14.36 23.56 5.38
CA GLY A 125 -14.62 24.30 6.62
C GLY A 125 -15.07 23.38 7.77
N GLY A 126 -14.89 23.74 9.03
CA GLY A 126 -15.30 22.93 10.21
C GLY A 126 -14.26 21.87 10.63
N GLU A 127 -14.70 20.82 11.34
CA GLU A 127 -13.79 19.73 11.72
C GLU A 127 -13.23 19.01 10.49
N GLY A 128 -11.91 18.85 10.45
CA GLY A 128 -11.22 18.21 9.34
C GLY A 128 -11.65 16.76 9.13
N PRO A 129 -11.69 16.25 7.88
CA PRO A 129 -12.02 14.86 7.60
C PRO A 129 -11.11 13.87 8.35
N GLN A 130 -11.69 12.79 8.86
CA GLN A 130 -10.98 11.71 9.55
C GLN A 130 -10.38 10.67 8.59
N LEU A 131 -10.19 11.05 7.33
CA LEU A 131 -9.77 10.14 6.28
C LEU A 131 -8.34 9.63 6.54
N GLN A 132 -8.22 8.31 6.59
CA GLN A 132 -6.98 7.58 6.82
C GLN A 132 -6.45 6.92 5.54
N LYS A 133 -7.37 6.42 4.70
CA LYS A 133 -7.06 5.72 3.45
C LYS A 133 -7.97 6.19 2.33
N LEU A 134 -7.39 6.63 1.22
CA LEU A 134 -8.06 6.80 -0.05
C LEU A 134 -7.50 5.77 -1.03
N MET A 135 -8.32 4.78 -1.36
CA MET A 135 -7.96 3.65 -2.22
C MET A 135 -8.81 3.66 -3.48
N GLY A 136 -8.31 3.05 -4.53
CA GLY A 136 -9.13 2.84 -5.70
C GLY A 136 -8.40 2.24 -6.88
N SER A 137 -9.18 1.79 -7.83
CA SER A 137 -8.68 1.20 -9.06
C SER A 137 -9.43 1.75 -10.26
N THR A 138 -8.70 1.90 -11.37
CA THR A 138 -9.23 2.16 -12.71
C THR A 138 -8.96 0.91 -13.56
N PRO A 139 -9.59 -0.24 -13.24
CA PRO A 139 -9.29 -1.51 -13.90
C PRO A 139 -9.54 -1.46 -15.41
N ALA A 140 -10.52 -0.66 -15.84
CA ALA A 140 -10.82 -0.43 -17.25
C ALA A 140 -9.69 0.28 -18.02
N LEU A 141 -8.78 0.98 -17.32
CA LEU A 141 -7.55 1.56 -17.90
C LEU A 141 -6.31 0.69 -17.65
N GLY A 142 -6.48 -0.52 -17.09
CA GLY A 142 -5.37 -1.37 -16.67
C GLY A 142 -4.55 -0.79 -15.51
N MET A 143 -5.08 0.22 -14.80
CA MET A 143 -4.38 0.92 -13.73
C MET A 143 -4.97 0.56 -12.35
N HIS A 144 -4.09 0.38 -11.38
CA HIS A 144 -4.47 0.04 -9.99
C HIS A 144 -4.46 1.27 -9.07
N ASN A 145 -4.67 2.46 -9.61
CA ASN A 145 -4.64 3.74 -8.88
C ASN A 145 -5.79 4.66 -9.30
N LEU A 146 -6.09 5.64 -8.45
CA LEU A 146 -7.00 6.73 -8.79
C LEU A 146 -6.30 7.75 -9.69
N ALA A 147 -6.98 8.20 -10.73
CA ALA A 147 -6.59 9.38 -11.48
C ALA A 147 -7.19 10.60 -10.78
N LEU A 148 -6.42 11.28 -9.94
CA LEU A 148 -6.84 12.48 -9.22
C LEU A 148 -6.05 13.67 -9.76
N SER A 149 -6.67 14.84 -9.82
CA SER A 149 -5.95 16.08 -10.17
C SER A 149 -4.93 16.45 -9.09
N THR A 150 -3.92 17.21 -9.50
CA THR A 150 -2.90 17.76 -8.61
C THR A 150 -3.51 18.57 -7.48
N GLU A 151 -4.53 19.38 -7.77
CA GLU A 151 -5.25 20.18 -6.78
C GLU A 151 -5.98 19.30 -5.77
N THR A 152 -6.64 18.23 -6.21
CA THR A 152 -7.34 17.28 -5.33
C THR A 152 -6.36 16.61 -4.38
N ILE A 153 -5.22 16.14 -4.89
CA ILE A 153 -4.19 15.50 -4.06
C ILE A 153 -3.58 16.49 -3.07
N CYS A 154 -3.25 17.72 -3.51
CA CYS A 154 -2.75 18.76 -2.61
C CYS A 154 -3.76 19.09 -1.51
N GLY A 155 -5.03 19.18 -1.88
CA GLY A 155 -6.14 19.39 -0.97
C GLY A 155 -6.30 18.27 0.05
N LEU A 156 -6.22 17.01 -0.37
CA LEU A 156 -6.24 15.84 0.51
C LEU A 156 -5.08 15.85 1.50
N LEU A 157 -3.86 16.11 1.03
CA LEU A 157 -2.67 16.18 1.90
C LEU A 157 -2.71 17.38 2.86
N ARG A 158 -3.42 18.45 2.49
CA ARG A 158 -3.61 19.62 3.34
C ARG A 158 -4.68 19.37 4.41
N ASP A 159 -5.86 18.90 4.00
CA ASP A 159 -7.09 18.90 4.79
C ASP A 159 -7.31 17.57 5.54
N CYS A 160 -6.76 16.44 5.09
CA CYS A 160 -6.90 15.14 5.73
C CYS A 160 -5.65 14.78 6.56
N VAL A 161 -5.55 15.33 7.77
CA VAL A 161 -4.37 15.18 8.64
C VAL A 161 -4.07 13.73 9.05
N HIS A 162 -5.05 12.84 8.97
CA HIS A 162 -4.92 11.42 9.30
C HIS A 162 -4.59 10.54 8.09
N LEU A 163 -4.48 11.10 6.88
CA LEU A 163 -4.28 10.36 5.65
C LEU A 163 -2.86 9.77 5.60
N TYR A 164 -2.75 8.45 5.66
CA TYR A 164 -1.48 7.73 5.56
C TYR A 164 -1.41 6.79 4.35
N ASN A 165 -2.53 6.57 3.65
CA ASN A 165 -2.56 5.79 2.41
C ASN A 165 -3.35 6.52 1.33
N LEU A 166 -2.69 6.87 0.23
CA LEU A 166 -3.29 7.51 -0.93
C LEU A 166 -2.85 6.75 -2.18
N GLN A 167 -3.80 6.08 -2.85
CA GLN A 167 -3.55 5.37 -4.11
C GLN A 167 -3.87 6.28 -5.29
N THR A 168 -2.87 6.97 -5.84
CA THR A 168 -3.06 7.87 -6.98
C THR A 168 -1.88 7.86 -7.96
N SER A 169 -2.07 8.40 -9.16
CA SER A 169 -0.98 8.63 -10.12
C SER A 169 -0.16 9.84 -9.69
N LEU A 170 1.17 9.72 -9.69
CA LEU A 170 2.08 10.84 -9.43
C LEU A 170 2.65 11.47 -10.71
N HIS A 171 2.15 11.10 -11.89
CA HIS A 171 2.68 11.59 -13.16
C HIS A 171 2.69 13.13 -13.21
N ASP A 172 1.60 13.78 -12.81
CA ASP A 172 1.49 15.24 -12.80
C ASP A 172 2.34 15.93 -11.71
N PHE A 173 2.62 15.23 -10.60
CA PHE A 173 3.48 15.73 -9.50
C PHE A 173 4.93 15.85 -9.94
N ALA A 174 5.31 15.03 -10.91
CA ALA A 174 6.67 14.90 -11.35
C ALA A 174 7.02 15.77 -12.55
N SER A 175 6.05 16.37 -13.24
CA SER A 175 6.32 17.28 -14.33
C SER A 175 7.20 18.47 -13.87
N PRO A 176 8.18 18.94 -14.67
CA PRO A 176 8.90 20.18 -14.41
C PRO A 176 7.99 21.41 -14.35
N ALA A 177 6.83 21.34 -15.01
CA ALA A 177 5.78 22.35 -14.96
C ALA A 177 4.85 22.19 -13.73
N ALA A 178 5.16 21.27 -12.81
CA ALA A 178 4.33 21.01 -11.65
C ALA A 178 4.17 22.29 -10.81
N ASP A 179 2.92 22.55 -10.43
CA ASP A 179 2.53 23.70 -9.62
C ASP A 179 3.42 23.79 -8.36
N PRO A 180 4.11 24.92 -8.10
CA PRO A 180 4.97 25.09 -6.91
C PRO A 180 4.23 24.83 -5.59
N ARG A 181 2.89 24.89 -5.59
CA ARG A 181 2.05 24.50 -4.45
C ARG A 181 2.23 23.04 -4.06
N VAL A 182 2.51 22.15 -5.01
CA VAL A 182 2.77 20.72 -4.72
C VAL A 182 3.98 20.59 -3.79
N SER A 183 5.09 21.23 -4.17
CA SER A 183 6.32 21.25 -3.38
C SER A 183 6.08 21.86 -2.00
N ALA A 184 5.30 22.95 -1.92
CA ALA A 184 4.94 23.59 -0.66
C ALA A 184 4.08 22.69 0.24
N VAL A 185 3.07 21.99 -0.32
CA VAL A 185 2.22 21.06 0.43
C VAL A 185 3.03 19.87 0.94
N LEU A 186 3.91 19.30 0.12
CA LEU A 186 4.80 18.22 0.53
C LEU A 186 5.76 18.68 1.64
N ALA A 187 6.35 19.87 1.51
CA ALA A 187 7.20 20.45 2.56
C ALA A 187 6.42 20.73 3.85
N HIS A 188 5.19 21.21 3.75
CA HIS A 188 4.34 21.49 4.92
C HIS A 188 3.88 20.21 5.62
N SER A 189 3.55 19.15 4.87
CA SER A 189 3.24 17.84 5.43
C SER A 189 4.46 17.19 6.11
N ARG A 190 5.68 17.44 5.62
CA ARG A 190 6.92 17.06 6.33
C ARG A 190 7.09 17.81 7.64
N ALA A 191 6.89 19.12 7.64
CA ALA A 191 7.00 19.94 8.85
C ALA A 191 5.99 19.49 9.92
N ARG A 192 4.73 19.20 9.51
CA ARG A 192 3.69 18.70 10.42
C ARG A 192 4.02 17.35 11.04
N CYS A 193 4.56 16.40 10.26
CA CYS A 193 5.03 15.12 10.82
C CYS A 193 6.11 15.34 11.89
N ARG A 194 7.08 16.23 11.63
CA ARG A 194 8.15 16.55 12.58
C ARG A 194 7.63 17.23 13.87
N SER A 195 6.67 18.14 13.75
CA SER A 195 6.09 18.83 14.91
C SER A 195 5.25 17.90 15.80
N SER A 196 4.53 16.94 15.19
CA SER A 196 3.83 15.89 15.94
C SER A 196 4.81 15.02 16.73
N LEU A 197 5.91 14.59 16.09
CA LEU A 197 7.01 13.87 16.74
C LEU A 197 7.66 14.67 17.87
N ALA A 198 7.92 15.97 17.68
CA ALA A 198 8.55 16.82 18.68
C ALA A 198 7.65 17.05 19.91
N ARG A 199 6.34 17.24 19.73
CA ARG A 199 5.38 17.35 20.85
C ARG A 199 5.25 16.03 21.62
N SER A 200 5.34 14.90 20.93
CA SER A 200 5.33 13.57 21.53
C SER A 200 6.58 13.32 22.37
N ALA A 201 7.75 13.77 21.90
CA ALA A 201 9.02 13.65 22.62
C ALA A 201 9.11 14.64 23.81
N GLY A 202 8.52 15.83 23.70
CA GLY A 202 8.49 16.85 24.76
C GLY A 202 7.63 16.48 25.96
N LEU A 203 6.63 15.60 25.79
CA LEU A 203 5.79 15.08 26.88
C LEU A 203 6.48 13.99 27.73
N HIS A 204 7.71 13.57 27.37
CA HIS A 204 8.48 12.58 28.12
C HIS A 204 9.78 13.11 28.76
N CYS A 205 10.03 14.42 28.72
CA CYS A 205 11.17 15.01 29.43
C CYS A 205 10.72 15.79 30.66
N GLY A 206 10.31 15.06 31.71
CA GLY A 206 10.12 15.57 33.06
C GLY A 206 11.24 15.08 34.00
N ALA A 207 12.10 16.02 34.39
CA ALA A 207 13.09 16.01 35.48
C ALA A 207 14.39 15.17 35.35
N PRO A 208 15.56 15.82 35.47
CA PRO A 208 16.87 15.17 35.59
C PRO A 208 17.18 14.87 37.06
N GLY A 209 17.74 13.70 37.34
CA GLY A 209 18.33 13.44 38.65
C GLY A 209 18.34 11.98 39.05
N ARG A 210 19.43 11.29 38.73
CA ARG A 210 20.11 10.34 39.63
C ARG A 210 21.44 9.92 39.02
N GLN A 211 22.51 10.47 39.58
CA GLN A 211 23.84 9.90 39.51
C GLN A 211 23.82 8.56 40.26
N CYS A 212 24.21 7.48 39.57
CA CYS A 212 24.64 6.25 40.23
C CYS A 212 26.14 6.12 39.99
N ASN A 213 26.92 6.50 40.99
CA ASN A 213 28.30 6.08 41.16
C ASN A 213 28.30 4.63 41.67
N GLY A 214 29.11 3.77 41.07
CA GLY A 214 29.35 2.40 41.52
C GLY A 214 30.64 1.87 40.87
N PRO A 215 31.68 1.52 41.65
CA PRO A 215 33.05 1.36 41.14
C PRO A 215 33.43 -0.09 40.79
N LEU A 216 34.49 -0.18 39.96
CA LEU A 216 35.59 -1.17 39.91
C LEU A 216 35.26 -2.67 40.04
N GLU A 217 35.73 -3.45 39.05
CA GLU A 217 36.69 -4.52 39.34
C GLU A 217 37.51 -4.90 38.09
N HIS A 218 38.82 -4.72 38.20
CA HIS A 218 39.86 -5.28 37.35
C HIS A 218 40.16 -6.70 37.84
N HIS A 219 40.38 -7.66 36.94
CA HIS A 219 41.45 -8.63 37.12
C HIS A 219 42.01 -9.15 35.77
N PRO A 220 43.30 -9.54 35.71
CA PRO A 220 44.08 -9.62 34.47
C PRO A 220 44.51 -11.03 34.03
N GLY A 221 44.90 -11.13 32.76
CA GLY A 221 45.98 -11.98 32.23
C GLY A 221 45.60 -13.35 31.64
N PRO A 222 46.56 -14.09 31.01
CA PRO A 222 47.64 -13.60 30.12
C PRO A 222 48.02 -14.57 28.94
N TYR A 223 48.91 -14.13 28.03
CA TYR A 223 49.78 -14.83 27.01
C TYR A 223 49.14 -15.88 26.06
N GLY A 224 49.30 -15.93 24.72
CA GLY A 224 50.31 -15.54 23.69
C GLY A 224 50.37 -16.72 22.66
N PRO A 225 51.23 -16.78 21.61
CA PRO A 225 51.75 -15.79 20.66
C PRO A 225 51.66 -16.24 19.16
N GLY A 226 52.11 -15.37 18.25
CA GLY A 226 52.52 -15.70 16.86
C GLY A 226 51.58 -15.15 15.79
N GLY A 227 51.96 -14.37 14.79
CA GLY A 227 53.26 -13.98 14.26
C GLY A 227 53.16 -13.97 12.74
N GLN A 228 53.37 -12.83 12.09
CA GLN A 228 54.06 -12.62 10.80
C GLN A 228 53.64 -11.29 10.15
N ALA A 229 54.62 -10.70 9.47
CA ALA A 229 54.71 -9.29 9.13
C ALA A 229 54.89 -9.10 7.61
N LEU A 230 54.31 -7.99 7.10
CA LEU A 230 54.73 -7.14 5.96
C LEU A 230 54.63 -7.70 4.52
N PRO A 231 54.60 -6.85 3.45
CA PRO A 231 54.92 -5.41 3.44
C PRO A 231 53.93 -4.44 2.75
N VAL A 232 54.24 -3.17 3.02
CA VAL A 232 53.80 -1.88 2.44
C VAL A 232 54.25 -1.74 0.98
N PRO A 233 53.60 -0.87 0.18
CA PRO A 233 54.39 0.23 -0.38
C PRO A 233 53.74 1.61 -0.20
N GLN A 234 54.61 2.59 0.00
CA GLN A 234 54.38 4.03 0.00
C GLN A 234 54.08 4.51 -1.43
N SER A 235 53.29 5.56 -1.60
CA SER A 235 53.80 6.88 -2.03
C SER A 235 52.67 7.91 -2.20
N SER A 236 52.83 9.04 -1.49
CA SER A 236 52.66 10.43 -1.95
C SER A 236 51.44 10.82 -2.81
N ARG A 237 50.62 11.74 -2.27
CA ARG A 237 50.65 13.13 -2.76
C ARG A 237 49.91 14.09 -1.84
N GLU A 238 50.63 15.12 -1.46
CA GLU A 238 50.20 16.38 -0.87
C GLU A 238 49.26 17.13 -1.84
N PHE A 239 48.18 17.73 -1.32
CA PHE A 239 47.81 19.11 -1.64
C PHE A 239 46.73 19.57 -0.65
N ASP A 240 47.11 20.49 0.23
CA ASP A 240 46.25 21.40 0.97
C ASP A 240 46.71 22.81 0.56
N PRO A 241 45.78 23.74 0.31
CA PRO A 241 45.84 24.94 1.12
C PRO A 241 44.45 25.40 1.59
N SER A 242 44.33 25.58 2.92
CA SER A 242 44.12 26.87 3.64
C SER A 242 43.48 27.99 2.80
N GLU A 243 42.53 28.80 3.24
CA GLU A 243 42.02 29.30 4.53
C GLU A 243 40.72 30.06 4.11
N GLU A 244 39.75 30.46 4.94
CA GLU A 244 39.85 31.53 5.92
C GLU A 244 38.46 31.72 6.59
N THR A 245 38.46 31.79 7.92
CA THR A 245 37.67 32.66 8.82
C THR A 245 36.15 32.86 8.63
N ALA A 246 35.38 32.55 9.70
CA ALA A 246 34.81 33.59 10.57
C ALA A 246 34.12 32.97 11.80
N THR A 247 34.71 33.24 12.96
CA THR A 247 34.16 33.13 14.31
C THR A 247 33.25 34.31 14.63
N VAL A 248 32.13 34.08 15.33
CA VAL A 248 31.55 35.07 16.27
C VAL A 248 31.00 34.30 17.49
N GLU A 249 31.71 34.42 18.61
CA GLU A 249 31.15 34.28 19.95
C GLU A 249 30.49 35.60 20.37
N ALA A 250 29.42 35.51 21.14
CA ALA A 250 29.04 36.55 22.08
C ALA A 250 28.43 35.91 23.34
N VAL A 251 28.99 36.29 24.48
CA VAL A 251 28.72 35.84 25.85
C VAL A 251 28.02 36.96 26.64
N ALA A 252 27.15 36.54 27.58
CA ALA A 252 26.66 37.25 28.78
C ALA A 252 25.68 38.44 28.57
N THR A 253 24.74 38.77 29.46
CA THR A 253 24.69 38.61 30.92
C THR A 253 23.25 38.67 31.47
N LYS A 254 23.08 38.13 32.68
CA LYS A 254 21.94 38.13 33.64
C LYS A 254 21.13 39.44 33.72
N GLN A 255 19.84 39.30 34.06
CA GLN A 255 19.26 40.03 35.19
C GLN A 255 18.04 39.33 35.80
N GLN A 256 17.92 39.55 37.11
CA GLN A 256 17.15 38.87 38.13
C GLN A 256 15.99 39.78 38.54
N LYS A 257 14.78 39.25 38.75
CA LYS A 257 13.80 39.90 39.64
C LYS A 257 12.84 38.87 40.26
N GLN A 258 13.05 38.63 41.55
CA GLN A 258 12.05 38.10 42.47
C GLN A 258 11.05 39.20 42.82
N ALA A 259 9.77 38.85 43.03
CA ALA A 259 8.96 39.20 44.21
C ALA A 259 7.48 38.80 44.02
N GLY A 260 6.86 38.33 45.11
CA GLY A 260 5.41 38.16 45.30
C GLY A 260 4.91 36.77 44.91
N GLY A 261 4.60 35.83 45.81
CA GLY A 261 3.98 36.00 47.13
C GLY A 261 2.47 36.11 46.94
N ASP A 262 1.76 34.98 46.98
CA ASP A 262 0.52 34.87 47.74
C ASP A 262 0.06 33.40 47.88
N GLN A 263 -0.14 33.04 49.14
CA GLN A 263 -0.76 31.80 49.60
C GLN A 263 -2.26 31.87 49.34
N LEU A 264 -2.83 30.86 48.67
CA LEU A 264 -4.26 30.56 48.77
C LEU A 264 -4.48 29.04 48.93
N SER A 265 -5.51 28.77 49.72
CA SER A 265 -5.82 27.59 50.56
C SER A 265 -6.02 26.22 49.90
N PRO A 266 -5.83 25.11 50.64
CA PRO A 266 -6.07 23.74 50.19
C PRO A 266 -7.50 23.27 50.50
N TRP A 267 -8.49 23.69 49.71
CA TRP A 267 -9.82 23.07 49.72
C TRP A 267 -10.48 23.16 48.33
N GLN A 268 -10.19 22.19 47.47
CA GLN A 268 -11.08 21.71 46.41
C GLN A 268 -10.48 20.45 45.77
N ARG A 269 -10.59 19.34 46.51
CA ARG A 269 -10.32 17.99 46.00
C ARG A 269 -11.67 17.40 45.61
N GLY A 270 -11.99 17.36 44.32
CA GLY A 270 -13.27 16.81 43.87
C GLY A 270 -13.45 16.74 42.36
N LYS A 271 -13.18 15.55 41.81
CA LYS A 271 -13.56 15.07 40.47
C LYS A 271 -12.80 15.66 39.26
N GLU A 272 -11.54 15.29 39.12
CA GLU A 272 -10.93 15.20 37.79
C GLU A 272 -11.36 13.89 37.12
N GLN A 273 -12.10 14.04 36.03
CA GLN A 273 -12.30 13.00 35.04
C GLN A 273 -10.92 12.51 34.56
N ARG A 274 -10.66 11.21 34.69
CA ARG A 274 -9.56 10.57 33.97
C ARG A 274 -9.89 10.60 32.47
N GLU A 275 -9.55 11.70 31.81
CA GLU A 275 -9.31 11.68 30.38
C GLU A 275 -8.12 10.73 30.15
N HIS A 276 -8.41 9.59 29.55
CA HIS A 276 -7.37 8.76 28.96
C HIS A 276 -6.71 9.55 27.85
N ALA A 277 -5.58 10.20 28.16
CA ALA A 277 -4.67 10.73 27.16
C ALA A 277 -4.26 9.56 26.25
N ALA A 278 -4.84 9.52 25.05
CA ALA A 278 -4.46 8.58 24.03
C ALA A 278 -2.96 8.77 23.73
N PRO A 279 -2.17 7.68 23.59
CA PRO A 279 -0.76 7.81 23.29
C PRO A 279 -0.56 8.58 21.97
N PRO A 280 0.50 9.40 21.85
CA PRO A 280 0.77 10.10 20.61
C PRO A 280 1.04 9.09 19.49
N PHE A 281 0.14 9.05 18.51
CA PHE A 281 0.32 8.24 17.30
C PHE A 281 1.49 8.79 16.48
N SER A 282 2.70 8.26 16.70
CA SER A 282 3.87 8.58 15.89
C SER A 282 4.35 7.36 15.10
N VAL A 283 3.60 6.94 14.08
CA VAL A 283 4.18 6.25 12.92
C VAL A 283 3.33 6.57 11.69
N THR A 284 3.63 7.65 10.97
CA THR A 284 3.12 7.80 9.61
C THR A 284 3.99 6.98 8.67
N ALA A 285 3.74 5.67 8.69
CA ALA A 285 4.18 4.76 7.66
C ALA A 285 3.50 5.17 6.34
N PHE A 286 4.30 5.65 5.38
CA PHE A 286 3.77 6.04 4.08
C PHE A 286 4.01 4.92 3.06
N SER A 287 2.94 4.58 2.34
CA SER A 287 2.99 3.74 1.14
C SER A 287 2.85 4.65 -0.07
N CYS A 288 3.72 4.48 -1.06
CA CYS A 288 3.68 5.21 -2.33
C CYS A 288 3.47 4.23 -3.48
N LEU A 289 2.44 4.48 -4.29
CA LEU A 289 2.20 3.79 -5.54
C LEU A 289 2.48 4.78 -6.67
N VAL A 290 3.39 4.43 -7.56
CA VAL A 290 3.84 5.27 -8.67
C VAL A 290 3.70 4.50 -9.97
N THR A 291 2.95 5.09 -10.90
CA THR A 291 2.90 4.64 -12.30
C THR A 291 3.45 5.78 -13.15
N THR A 292 4.53 5.57 -13.88
CA THR A 292 5.19 6.64 -14.64
C THR A 292 5.89 6.13 -15.90
N SER A 293 6.03 7.01 -16.90
CA SER A 293 6.87 6.85 -18.08
C SER A 293 8.17 7.67 -18.00
N HIS A 294 8.34 8.48 -16.93
CA HIS A 294 9.37 9.49 -16.83
C HIS A 294 10.36 9.18 -15.70
N LYS A 295 11.65 9.22 -16.03
CA LYS A 295 12.75 8.95 -15.11
C LYS A 295 12.83 10.01 -13.99
N GLU A 296 12.47 11.24 -14.28
CA GLU A 296 12.43 12.36 -13.34
C GLU A 296 11.40 12.11 -12.22
N THR A 297 10.31 11.39 -12.51
CA THR A 297 9.33 10.98 -11.50
C THR A 297 9.94 10.02 -10.49
N ILE A 298 10.75 9.08 -10.96
CA ILE A 298 11.41 8.10 -10.12
C ILE A 298 12.34 8.84 -9.16
N ALA A 299 13.21 9.73 -9.66
CA ALA A 299 14.13 10.52 -8.83
C ALA A 299 13.42 11.29 -7.69
N LYS A 300 12.19 11.78 -7.93
CA LYS A 300 11.39 12.48 -6.93
C LYS A 300 10.89 11.58 -5.79
N ILE A 301 10.88 10.25 -5.94
CA ILE A 301 10.49 9.32 -4.86
C ILE A 301 11.45 9.44 -3.66
N ALA A 302 12.74 9.71 -3.90
CA ALA A 302 13.74 9.90 -2.83
C ALA A 302 13.41 11.07 -1.90
N LEU A 303 12.61 12.04 -2.36
CA LEU A 303 12.17 13.18 -1.57
C LEU A 303 11.27 12.75 -0.38
N PHE A 304 10.73 11.53 -0.39
CA PHE A 304 9.85 11.00 0.64
C PHE A 304 10.60 10.06 1.60
N LYS A 305 11.48 10.61 2.45
CA LYS A 305 12.38 9.87 3.35
C LYS A 305 11.70 8.89 4.34
N ASN A 306 10.39 9.02 4.55
CA ASN A 306 9.62 8.20 5.49
C ASN A 306 8.81 7.09 4.78
N LEU A 307 9.06 6.83 3.49
CA LEU A 307 8.43 5.72 2.80
C LEU A 307 8.94 4.39 3.35
N ILE A 308 7.98 3.53 3.70
CA ILE A 308 8.25 2.13 4.08
C ILE A 308 7.79 1.16 2.99
N ALA A 309 6.90 1.60 2.11
CA ALA A 309 6.36 0.80 1.03
C ALA A 309 6.37 1.57 -0.28
N VAL A 310 7.01 1.01 -1.31
CA VAL A 310 7.06 1.59 -2.66
C VAL A 310 6.57 0.54 -3.65
N SER A 311 5.61 0.94 -4.47
CA SER A 311 5.18 0.17 -5.64
C SER A 311 5.38 1.03 -6.88
N LEU A 312 6.34 0.68 -7.72
CA LEU A 312 6.66 1.38 -8.96
C LEU A 312 6.29 0.54 -10.16
N THR A 313 5.51 1.12 -11.07
CA THR A 313 5.20 0.58 -12.39
C THR A 313 5.73 1.56 -13.44
N PHE A 314 6.64 1.09 -14.29
CA PHE A 314 7.15 1.91 -15.38
C PHE A 314 6.44 1.58 -16.70
N ILE A 315 5.80 2.56 -17.33
CA ILE A 315 5.08 2.32 -18.58
C ILE A 315 5.73 3.17 -19.66
N THR A 316 6.53 2.56 -20.54
CA THR A 316 7.03 3.24 -21.74
C THR A 316 6.69 2.42 -22.98
N ARG A 317 6.59 3.09 -24.13
CA ARG A 317 6.39 2.41 -25.43
C ARG A 317 7.67 1.76 -25.93
N ASP A 318 8.82 2.27 -25.50
CA ASP A 318 10.12 2.00 -26.13
C ASP A 318 11.05 1.08 -25.31
N GLY A 319 10.51 0.33 -24.33
CA GLY A 319 11.31 -0.64 -23.57
C GLY A 319 10.92 -0.76 -22.09
N LEU A 320 11.87 -1.20 -21.27
CA LEU A 320 11.75 -1.30 -19.80
C LEU A 320 12.57 -0.19 -19.14
N CYS A 321 12.26 0.18 -17.89
CA CYS A 321 13.14 1.10 -17.15
C CYS A 321 14.36 0.34 -16.62
N PRO A 322 15.59 0.79 -16.87
CA PRO A 322 16.75 0.18 -16.24
C PRO A 322 16.70 0.39 -14.72
N PHE A 323 16.96 -0.67 -13.97
CA PHE A 323 17.07 -0.66 -12.51
C PHE A 323 18.34 0.06 -12.06
N ARG A 324 19.48 -0.32 -12.65
CA ARG A 324 20.80 0.23 -12.32
C ARG A 324 20.88 1.73 -12.60
N GLY A 325 21.62 2.42 -11.74
CA GLY A 325 21.76 3.87 -11.80
C GLY A 325 20.56 4.56 -11.15
N LEU A 326 19.47 4.75 -11.88
CA LEU A 326 18.39 5.63 -11.43
C LEU A 326 17.61 5.07 -10.22
N LEU A 327 17.03 3.88 -10.36
CA LEU A 327 16.09 3.35 -9.39
C LEU A 327 16.80 2.93 -8.11
N GLU A 328 17.92 2.23 -8.26
CA GLU A 328 18.82 1.90 -7.15
C GLU A 328 19.25 3.14 -6.36
N GLN A 329 19.82 4.17 -7.02
CA GLN A 329 20.32 5.35 -6.31
C GLN A 329 19.19 6.16 -5.65
N THR A 330 18.01 6.17 -6.27
CA THR A 330 16.85 6.88 -5.73
C THR A 330 16.31 6.19 -4.48
N LEU A 331 16.13 4.87 -4.52
CA LEU A 331 15.42 4.15 -3.47
C LEU A 331 16.33 3.74 -2.31
N LYS A 332 17.65 3.66 -2.50
CA LYS A 332 18.59 3.13 -1.47
C LYS A 332 18.58 3.91 -0.15
N GLU A 333 18.19 5.18 -0.18
CA GLU A 333 18.09 6.01 1.04
C GLU A 333 16.84 5.71 1.88
N LEU A 334 15.88 4.97 1.32
CA LEU A 334 14.61 4.66 1.95
C LEU A 334 14.72 3.41 2.83
N LYS A 335 14.04 3.41 3.98
CA LYS A 335 13.95 2.27 4.89
C LYS A 335 12.78 1.36 4.51
N LEU A 336 12.84 0.76 3.32
CA LEU A 336 11.73 -0.02 2.77
C LEU A 336 11.54 -1.36 3.49
N GLU A 337 10.28 -1.66 3.78
CA GLU A 337 9.78 -2.97 4.19
C GLU A 337 9.00 -3.66 3.05
N CYS A 338 8.42 -2.89 2.14
CA CYS A 338 7.71 -3.41 0.97
C CYS A 338 8.21 -2.76 -0.32
N LEU A 339 8.61 -3.58 -1.29
CA LEU A 339 9.04 -3.15 -2.61
C LEU A 339 8.27 -3.92 -3.68
N SER A 340 7.60 -3.21 -4.57
CA SER A 340 6.95 -3.77 -5.74
C SER A 340 7.45 -3.06 -6.99
N LEU A 341 8.01 -3.81 -7.91
CA LEU A 341 8.53 -3.33 -9.19
C LEU A 341 7.77 -4.01 -10.32
N ARG A 342 7.39 -3.21 -11.33
CA ARG A 342 6.77 -3.69 -12.55
C ARG A 342 7.36 -3.01 -13.78
N PHE A 343 7.65 -3.79 -14.83
CA PHE A 343 8.28 -3.31 -16.07
C PHE A 343 9.68 -2.70 -15.88
N ILE A 344 10.49 -3.33 -15.04
CA ILE A 344 11.86 -2.89 -14.74
C ILE A 344 12.86 -3.91 -15.30
N GLU A 345 13.86 -3.42 -16.01
CA GLU A 345 14.93 -4.23 -16.58
C GLU A 345 16.17 -4.22 -15.69
N GLY A 346 16.84 -5.37 -15.64
CA GLY A 346 18.14 -5.50 -14.99
C GLY A 346 18.06 -5.39 -13.46
N VAL A 347 17.01 -5.96 -12.85
CA VAL A 347 16.84 -5.93 -11.40
C VAL A 347 17.92 -6.76 -10.73
N SER A 348 18.84 -6.11 -10.01
CA SER A 348 19.85 -6.80 -9.20
C SER A 348 19.28 -7.13 -7.82
N LEU A 349 19.05 -8.42 -7.57
CA LEU A 349 18.55 -8.91 -6.29
C LEU A 349 19.56 -8.70 -5.16
N ASN A 350 20.86 -8.73 -5.45
CA ASN A 350 21.89 -8.45 -4.46
C ASN A 350 21.80 -7.00 -3.98
N THR A 351 21.68 -6.05 -4.90
CA THR A 351 21.46 -4.64 -4.56
C THR A 351 20.21 -4.46 -3.71
N ILE A 352 19.09 -5.13 -4.06
CA ILE A 352 17.85 -5.08 -3.26
C ILE A 352 18.10 -5.54 -1.83
N ALA A 353 18.72 -6.71 -1.64
CA ALA A 353 18.95 -7.26 -0.32
C ALA A 353 19.88 -6.39 0.54
N HIS A 354 20.94 -5.83 -0.06
CA HIS A 354 21.90 -4.98 0.64
C HIS A 354 21.30 -3.62 1.01
N SER A 355 20.52 -3.02 0.10
CA SER A 355 19.91 -1.70 0.32
C SER A 355 18.75 -1.75 1.32
N TRP A 356 17.99 -2.85 1.32
CA TRP A 356 16.79 -3.00 2.15
C TRP A 356 16.82 -4.31 2.95
N PRO A 357 17.70 -4.44 3.97
CA PRO A 357 17.82 -5.66 4.76
C PRO A 357 16.56 -5.97 5.60
N ARG A 358 15.65 -5.00 5.76
CA ARG A 358 14.37 -5.14 6.48
C ARG A 358 13.20 -5.47 5.55
N LEU A 359 13.46 -5.76 4.28
CA LEU A 359 12.40 -6.03 3.32
C LEU A 359 11.61 -7.29 3.71
N GLN A 360 10.31 -7.10 3.95
CA GLN A 360 9.35 -8.16 4.29
C GLN A 360 8.49 -8.56 3.10
N SER A 361 8.30 -7.66 2.12
CA SER A 361 7.53 -7.93 0.91
C SER A 361 8.28 -7.52 -0.34
N LEU A 362 8.44 -8.44 -1.27
CA LEU A 362 9.04 -8.21 -2.58
C LEU A 362 8.08 -8.68 -3.67
N SER A 363 7.82 -7.81 -4.64
CA SER A 363 6.99 -8.11 -5.81
C SER A 363 7.73 -7.71 -7.08
N LEU A 364 8.00 -8.66 -7.97
CA LEU A 364 8.67 -8.44 -9.25
C LEU A 364 7.75 -8.97 -10.35
N SER A 365 7.11 -8.08 -11.11
CA SER A 365 6.18 -8.47 -12.17
C SER A 365 6.65 -7.90 -13.50
N GLU A 366 6.76 -8.71 -14.54
CA GLU A 366 7.22 -8.21 -15.86
C GLU A 366 8.58 -7.52 -15.74
N CYS A 367 9.48 -8.10 -14.93
CA CYS A 367 10.83 -7.59 -14.69
C CYS A 367 11.85 -8.59 -15.20
N THR A 368 12.99 -8.11 -15.70
CA THR A 368 14.16 -8.96 -15.95
C THR A 368 15.11 -8.86 -14.76
N ILE A 369 15.65 -10.00 -14.34
CA ILE A 369 16.57 -10.09 -13.21
C ILE A 369 17.97 -10.32 -13.77
N GLU A 370 18.96 -9.60 -13.25
CA GLU A 370 20.36 -9.85 -13.60
C GLU A 370 20.83 -11.14 -12.92
N ASP A 371 21.38 -12.06 -13.70
CA ASP A 371 21.92 -13.32 -13.19
C ASP A 371 23.17 -13.03 -12.35
N GLU A 372 22.98 -13.01 -11.04
CA GLU A 372 24.05 -12.81 -10.07
C GLU A 372 24.17 -13.99 -9.10
N SER A 373 25.39 -14.23 -8.62
CA SER A 373 25.64 -15.16 -7.53
C SER A 373 25.00 -14.65 -6.24
N PHE A 374 24.28 -15.52 -5.53
CA PHE A 374 23.53 -15.16 -4.33
C PHE A 374 24.25 -15.66 -3.08
N VAL A 375 24.28 -14.84 -2.03
CA VAL A 375 24.80 -15.27 -0.73
C VAL A 375 23.65 -15.81 0.12
N SER A 376 23.88 -16.93 0.82
CA SER A 376 22.89 -17.49 1.73
C SER A 376 22.53 -16.50 2.84
N GLY A 377 21.25 -16.41 3.20
CA GLY A 377 20.76 -15.52 4.26
C GLY A 377 20.36 -14.11 3.79
N MET A 378 20.60 -13.77 2.52
CA MET A 378 19.95 -12.62 1.90
C MET A 378 18.44 -12.82 1.96
N PHE A 379 17.65 -11.76 2.18
CA PHE A 379 16.19 -11.86 2.35
C PHE A 379 15.70 -12.74 3.53
N ALA A 380 16.50 -12.92 4.59
CA ALA A 380 16.06 -13.67 5.78
C ALA A 380 14.77 -13.13 6.44
N GLY A 381 14.47 -11.84 6.27
CA GLY A 381 13.25 -11.19 6.75
C GLY A 381 12.05 -11.25 5.78
N LEU A 382 12.21 -11.82 4.59
CA LEU A 382 11.18 -11.80 3.54
C LEU A 382 10.04 -12.76 3.88
N VAL A 383 8.82 -12.22 3.96
CA VAL A 383 7.60 -12.93 4.34
C VAL A 383 6.66 -13.12 3.15
N ASN A 384 6.63 -12.14 2.24
CA ASN A 384 5.76 -12.14 1.07
C ASN A 384 6.60 -11.99 -0.19
N LEU A 385 6.46 -12.95 -1.11
CA LEU A 385 7.12 -12.94 -2.40
C LEU A 385 6.09 -13.05 -3.51
N ARG A 386 6.14 -12.12 -4.47
CA ARG A 386 5.38 -12.18 -5.71
C ARG A 386 6.32 -12.11 -6.90
N LEU A 387 6.22 -13.09 -7.79
CA LEU A 387 7.01 -13.18 -9.02
C LEU A 387 6.05 -13.30 -10.20
N GLY A 388 6.30 -12.52 -11.24
CA GLY A 388 5.53 -12.55 -12.48
C GLY A 388 6.41 -12.89 -13.69
N LEU A 389 5.85 -12.69 -14.88
CA LEU A 389 6.53 -12.93 -16.15
C LEU A 389 7.89 -12.22 -16.21
N GLY A 390 8.87 -12.85 -16.88
CA GLY A 390 10.24 -12.34 -17.02
C GLY A 390 11.22 -12.84 -15.96
N VAL A 391 10.73 -13.42 -14.86
CA VAL A 391 11.57 -14.06 -13.84
C VAL A 391 11.99 -15.45 -14.31
N SER A 392 13.30 -15.71 -14.35
CA SER A 392 13.84 -17.03 -14.73
C SER A 392 13.63 -18.07 -13.63
N PHE A 393 13.65 -19.36 -13.98
CA PHE A 393 13.60 -20.45 -13.00
C PHE A 393 14.72 -20.35 -11.96
N ARG A 394 15.94 -20.04 -12.42
CA ARG A 394 17.10 -19.83 -11.54
C ARG A 394 16.84 -18.74 -10.51
N SER A 395 16.24 -17.62 -10.93
CA SER A 395 15.91 -16.51 -10.03
C SER A 395 14.85 -16.90 -8.99
N LEU A 396 13.83 -17.67 -9.41
CA LEU A 396 12.83 -18.24 -8.50
C LEU A 396 13.49 -19.10 -7.43
N GLU A 397 14.33 -20.06 -7.84
CA GLU A 397 15.04 -20.96 -6.92
C GLU A 397 15.89 -20.18 -5.92
N LEU A 398 16.70 -19.21 -6.40
CA LEU A 398 17.56 -18.39 -5.55
C LEU A 398 16.74 -17.61 -4.50
N LEU A 399 15.66 -16.95 -4.91
CA LEU A 399 14.81 -16.15 -4.01
C LEU A 399 14.09 -17.02 -2.98
N VAL A 400 13.57 -18.17 -3.39
CA VAL A 400 12.85 -19.08 -2.50
C VAL A 400 13.80 -19.71 -1.48
N ASN A 401 15.00 -20.12 -1.90
CA ASN A 401 16.03 -20.65 -1.00
C ASN A 401 16.56 -19.60 0.00
N ALA A 402 16.59 -18.33 -0.42
CA ALA A 402 17.02 -17.23 0.41
C ALA A 402 15.98 -16.82 1.47
N ALA A 403 14.69 -16.91 1.12
CA ALA A 403 13.57 -16.47 1.96
C ALA A 403 13.09 -17.55 2.95
N ARG A 404 13.88 -17.84 4.00
CA ARG A 404 13.54 -18.87 5.00
C ARG A 404 12.23 -18.64 5.76
N ARG A 405 11.76 -17.39 5.83
CA ARG A 405 10.54 -16.99 6.54
C ARG A 405 9.36 -16.75 5.60
N LEU A 406 9.42 -17.27 4.39
CA LEU A 406 8.40 -17.07 3.38
C LEU A 406 7.08 -17.70 3.82
N VAL A 407 6.07 -16.85 4.03
CA VAL A 407 4.70 -17.24 4.43
C VAL A 407 3.76 -17.21 3.24
N THR A 408 3.93 -16.22 2.35
CA THR A 408 3.09 -16.03 1.17
C THR A 408 3.94 -16.04 -0.09
N LEU A 409 3.61 -16.94 -1.01
CA LEU A 409 4.22 -17.00 -2.34
C LEU A 409 3.14 -16.83 -3.41
N ARG A 410 3.37 -15.90 -4.33
CA ARG A 410 2.54 -15.70 -5.52
C ARG A 410 3.37 -15.80 -6.78
N LEU A 411 2.94 -16.67 -7.69
CA LEU A 411 3.59 -16.92 -8.98
C LEU A 411 2.58 -16.58 -10.06
N ASP A 412 2.82 -15.54 -10.84
CA ASP A 412 1.98 -15.14 -11.97
C ASP A 412 2.63 -15.66 -13.27
N GLY A 413 2.01 -16.64 -13.92
CA GLY A 413 2.46 -17.22 -15.20
C GLY A 413 2.73 -18.72 -15.16
N ASP A 414 2.44 -19.38 -16.28
CA ASP A 414 2.49 -20.84 -16.43
C ASP A 414 3.88 -21.42 -16.15
N GLN A 415 4.94 -20.80 -16.70
CA GLN A 415 6.32 -21.28 -16.54
C GLN A 415 6.80 -21.27 -15.09
N LEU A 416 6.50 -20.20 -14.34
CA LEU A 416 6.86 -20.12 -12.92
C LEU A 416 6.09 -21.13 -12.09
N CYS A 417 4.80 -21.34 -12.40
CA CYS A 417 3.99 -22.34 -11.71
C CYS A 417 4.55 -23.75 -11.95
N THR A 418 4.82 -24.13 -13.20
CA THR A 418 5.45 -25.43 -13.52
C THR A 418 6.78 -25.60 -12.80
N ALA A 419 7.65 -24.59 -12.88
CA ALA A 419 8.98 -24.69 -12.33
C ALA A 419 8.99 -24.76 -10.80
N PHE A 420 8.08 -24.05 -10.13
CA PHE A 420 7.88 -24.16 -8.68
C PHE A 420 7.39 -25.54 -8.26
N VAL A 421 6.43 -26.12 -8.98
CA VAL A 421 5.92 -27.46 -8.67
C VAL A 421 7.05 -28.49 -8.82
N GLY A 422 7.83 -28.42 -9.91
CA GLY A 422 8.99 -29.28 -10.10
C GLY A 422 10.05 -29.08 -9.00
N TRP A 423 10.33 -27.83 -8.61
CA TRP A 423 11.28 -27.52 -7.55
C TRP A 423 10.88 -28.08 -6.18
N CYS A 424 9.59 -28.20 -5.88
CA CYS A 424 9.11 -28.80 -4.64
C CYS A 424 9.49 -30.28 -4.48
N SER A 425 9.95 -30.96 -5.53
CA SER A 425 10.55 -32.29 -5.42
C SER A 425 11.93 -32.28 -4.75
N LEU A 426 12.62 -31.12 -4.78
CA LEU A 426 14.00 -30.96 -4.32
C LEU A 426 14.09 -30.29 -2.93
N ALA A 427 13.08 -29.51 -2.56
CA ALA A 427 13.13 -28.68 -1.37
C ALA A 427 11.75 -28.51 -0.71
N SER A 428 11.76 -28.23 0.59
CA SER A 428 10.56 -27.97 1.40
C SER A 428 10.49 -26.50 1.83
N LEU A 429 9.27 -25.98 1.88
CA LEU A 429 8.96 -24.66 2.42
C LEU A 429 8.08 -24.81 3.65
N GLU A 430 8.73 -25.09 4.78
CA GLU A 430 8.06 -25.40 6.04
C GLU A 430 7.19 -24.25 6.57
N SER A 431 7.52 -23.01 6.25
CA SER A 431 6.79 -21.83 6.72
C SER A 431 5.71 -21.33 5.76
N LEU A 432 5.59 -21.91 4.56
CA LEU A 432 4.67 -21.40 3.54
C LEU A 432 3.22 -21.76 3.88
N GLU A 433 2.42 -20.74 4.20
CA GLU A 433 1.01 -20.91 4.56
C GLU A 433 0.07 -20.60 3.39
N ARG A 434 0.47 -19.71 2.48
CA ARG A 434 -0.36 -19.19 1.39
C ARG A 434 0.36 -19.29 0.05
N LEU A 435 -0.26 -19.98 -0.90
CA LEU A 435 0.26 -20.15 -2.25
C LEU A 435 -0.75 -19.63 -3.29
N TYR A 436 -0.29 -18.80 -4.21
CA TYR A 436 -1.08 -18.30 -5.34
C TYR A 436 -0.41 -18.75 -6.64
N LEU A 437 -1.10 -19.61 -7.39
CA LEU A 437 -0.67 -20.13 -8.69
C LEU A 437 -1.50 -19.44 -9.78
N GLY A 438 -0.94 -18.38 -10.36
CA GLY A 438 -1.53 -17.58 -11.43
C GLY A 438 -1.43 -18.27 -12.78
N THR A 439 -2.03 -19.44 -12.92
CA THR A 439 -2.15 -20.21 -14.16
C THR A 439 -3.59 -20.67 -14.38
N GLU A 440 -4.01 -20.70 -15.63
CA GLU A 440 -5.32 -21.22 -16.08
C GLU A 440 -5.17 -22.60 -16.76
N LYS A 441 -3.93 -23.09 -16.93
CA LYS A 441 -3.65 -24.29 -17.69
C LYS A 441 -3.96 -25.56 -16.89
N ALA A 442 -4.48 -26.55 -17.59
CA ALA A 442 -4.59 -27.92 -17.10
C ALA A 442 -3.20 -28.53 -16.82
N LEU A 443 -3.11 -29.56 -15.98
CA LEU A 443 -1.82 -30.17 -15.58
C LEU A 443 -1.01 -30.65 -16.77
N LYS A 444 -1.67 -31.33 -17.72
CA LYS A 444 -1.05 -31.82 -18.95
C LYS A 444 -0.43 -30.69 -19.78
N ALA A 445 -1.06 -29.52 -19.81
CA ALA A 445 -0.55 -28.36 -20.55
C ALA A 445 0.61 -27.66 -19.82
N LEU A 446 0.73 -27.84 -18.51
CA LEU A 446 1.87 -27.42 -17.69
C LEU A 446 3.03 -28.43 -17.72
N ALA A 447 2.87 -29.54 -18.45
CA ALA A 447 3.77 -30.70 -18.41
C ALA A 447 3.97 -31.26 -16.98
N LEU A 448 2.92 -31.18 -16.16
CA LEU A 448 2.89 -31.72 -14.80
C LEU A 448 2.08 -33.02 -14.77
N THR A 449 2.55 -33.97 -13.97
CA THR A 449 1.91 -35.24 -13.67
C THR A 449 1.29 -35.22 -12.26
N ALA A 450 0.50 -36.23 -11.94
CA ALA A 450 -0.02 -36.39 -10.58
C ALA A 450 1.09 -36.67 -9.56
N GLU A 451 2.19 -37.31 -9.97
CA GLU A 451 3.36 -37.59 -9.13
C GLU A 451 4.07 -36.30 -8.72
N ASP A 452 4.23 -35.35 -9.65
CA ASP A 452 4.80 -34.03 -9.37
C ASP A 452 4.04 -33.30 -8.25
N LEU A 453 2.71 -33.41 -8.25
CA LEU A 453 1.87 -32.80 -7.23
C LEU A 453 1.95 -33.52 -5.87
N GLN A 454 2.26 -34.82 -5.82
CA GLN A 454 2.45 -35.51 -4.55
C GLN A 454 3.65 -34.95 -3.77
N PHE A 455 4.68 -34.45 -4.47
CA PHE A 455 5.79 -33.76 -3.82
C PHE A 455 5.34 -32.46 -3.14
N LEU A 456 4.37 -31.72 -3.70
CA LEU A 456 3.82 -30.52 -3.06
C LEU A 456 3.28 -30.79 -1.65
N VAL A 457 2.60 -31.93 -1.47
CA VAL A 457 1.99 -32.30 -0.18
C VAL A 457 3.06 -32.46 0.90
N LYS A 458 4.21 -33.05 0.54
CA LYS A 458 5.35 -33.24 1.43
C LYS A 458 6.14 -31.95 1.63
N ALA A 459 6.35 -31.20 0.55
CA ALA A 459 7.16 -29.99 0.53
C ALA A 459 6.52 -28.83 1.31
N LEU A 460 5.18 -28.79 1.39
CA LEU A 460 4.43 -27.66 1.96
C LEU A 460 3.59 -28.08 3.19
N PRO A 461 4.23 -28.50 4.30
CA PRO A 461 3.52 -29.03 5.46
C PRO A 461 2.61 -27.99 6.13
N SER A 462 2.99 -26.71 6.12
CA SER A 462 2.22 -25.61 6.75
C SER A 462 1.20 -24.96 5.84
N LEU A 463 1.00 -25.46 4.61
CA LEU A 463 0.06 -24.87 3.66
C LEU A 463 -1.36 -24.92 4.20
N ARG A 464 -2.03 -23.77 4.22
CA ARG A 464 -3.42 -23.59 4.69
C ARG A 464 -4.33 -22.99 3.62
N PHE A 465 -3.75 -22.33 2.63
CA PHE A 465 -4.51 -21.61 1.62
C PHE A 465 -3.84 -21.73 0.25
N VAL A 466 -4.63 -22.06 -0.76
CA VAL A 466 -4.22 -22.05 -2.16
C VAL A 466 -5.21 -21.24 -2.98
N SER A 467 -4.67 -20.39 -3.85
CA SER A 467 -5.45 -19.74 -4.89
C SER A 467 -4.91 -20.14 -6.26
N THR A 468 -5.79 -20.55 -7.17
CA THR A 468 -5.42 -20.92 -8.55
C THR A 468 -6.57 -20.70 -9.52
N ASN A 469 -6.26 -20.46 -10.80
CA ASN A 469 -7.27 -20.48 -11.87
C ASN A 469 -7.30 -21.81 -12.65
N SER A 470 -6.43 -22.76 -12.32
CA SER A 470 -6.41 -24.09 -12.92
C SER A 470 -7.38 -25.01 -12.18
N TYR A 471 -8.38 -25.52 -12.90
CA TYR A 471 -9.35 -26.45 -12.34
C TYR A 471 -8.70 -27.73 -11.82
N ASP A 472 -7.75 -28.30 -12.57
CA ASP A 472 -7.05 -29.54 -12.19
C ASP A 472 -6.23 -29.38 -10.90
N LEU A 473 -5.46 -28.28 -10.79
CA LEU A 473 -4.69 -27.99 -9.58
C LEU A 473 -5.61 -27.82 -8.38
N ARG A 474 -6.73 -27.10 -8.56
CA ARG A 474 -7.73 -26.93 -7.50
C ARG A 474 -8.30 -28.27 -7.05
N LEU A 475 -8.76 -29.09 -8.01
CA LEU A 475 -9.31 -30.41 -7.74
C LEU A 475 -8.27 -31.28 -6.99
N PHE A 476 -6.99 -31.20 -7.34
CA PHE A 476 -5.93 -31.85 -6.60
C PHE A 476 -5.88 -31.39 -5.14
N PHE A 477 -5.80 -30.08 -4.86
CA PHE A 477 -5.76 -29.58 -3.48
C PHE A 477 -7.00 -29.96 -2.68
N ASP A 478 -8.19 -29.87 -3.28
CA ASP A 478 -9.45 -30.22 -2.63
C ASP A 478 -9.52 -31.72 -2.25
N ASN A 479 -8.91 -32.61 -3.04
CA ASN A 479 -8.94 -34.06 -2.79
C ASN A 479 -7.77 -34.57 -1.93
N TYR A 480 -6.57 -34.01 -2.10
CA TYR A 480 -5.33 -34.54 -1.50
C TYR A 480 -4.80 -33.69 -0.34
N MET A 481 -5.30 -32.47 -0.14
CA MET A 481 -4.91 -31.59 0.96
C MET A 481 -6.14 -30.98 1.64
N PRO A 482 -7.01 -31.77 2.30
CA PRO A 482 -8.30 -31.30 2.82
C PRO A 482 -8.22 -30.21 3.90
N ARG A 483 -7.03 -29.98 4.48
CA ARG A 483 -6.77 -28.85 5.39
C ARG A 483 -6.57 -27.51 4.68
N VAL A 484 -6.37 -27.53 3.37
CA VAL A 484 -6.08 -26.35 2.55
C VAL A 484 -7.38 -25.79 2.01
N THR A 485 -7.62 -24.50 2.26
CA THR A 485 -8.75 -23.77 1.66
C THR A 485 -8.37 -23.35 0.24
N THR A 486 -9.26 -23.61 -0.73
CA THR A 486 -9.05 -23.26 -2.14
C THR A 486 -9.89 -22.07 -2.60
N GLU A 487 -9.27 -21.13 -3.32
CA GLU A 487 -9.92 -19.98 -3.95
C GLU A 487 -9.51 -19.79 -5.42
N TRP A 488 -10.29 -19.03 -6.17
CA TRP A 488 -9.92 -18.58 -7.51
C TRP A 488 -8.98 -17.36 -7.41
N CYS A 489 -7.87 -17.35 -8.16
CA CYS A 489 -6.90 -16.22 -8.18
C CYS A 489 -7.53 -14.93 -8.70
N GLN A 490 -8.41 -15.04 -9.68
CA GLN A 490 -9.22 -13.94 -10.19
C GLN A 490 -10.63 -14.04 -9.62
N CYS A 491 -11.26 -12.89 -9.35
CA CYS A 491 -12.60 -12.87 -8.74
C CYS A 491 -13.55 -13.74 -9.58
N ALA A 492 -14.43 -14.51 -8.97
CA ALA A 492 -15.34 -15.40 -9.70
C ALA A 492 -16.22 -14.64 -10.73
N THR A 493 -16.34 -13.31 -10.67
CA THR A 493 -17.00 -12.47 -11.68
C THR A 493 -16.07 -12.07 -12.84
N CYS A 494 -14.75 -12.02 -12.62
CA CYS A 494 -13.73 -11.88 -13.66
C CYS A 494 -13.34 -13.23 -14.26
N ALA A 495 -13.38 -14.32 -13.48
CA ALA A 495 -13.24 -15.69 -13.94
C ALA A 495 -14.54 -16.21 -14.58
N ALA A 496 -15.69 -15.74 -14.10
CA ALA A 496 -16.92 -15.62 -14.88
C ALA A 496 -16.93 -14.31 -15.67
N HIS A 497 -15.78 -13.93 -16.26
CA HIS A 497 -15.79 -13.77 -17.69
C HIS A 497 -16.58 -14.96 -18.19
N PHE A 498 -17.87 -14.70 -18.44
CA PHE A 498 -18.84 -15.61 -18.98
C PHE A 498 -18.07 -16.58 -19.86
N PRO A 499 -18.30 -17.91 -19.80
CA PRO A 499 -17.94 -18.73 -20.96
C PRO A 499 -18.39 -17.89 -22.15
N LEU A 500 -17.44 -17.52 -23.02
CA LEU A 500 -17.72 -16.70 -24.18
C LEU A 500 -18.63 -17.57 -25.04
N ILE A 501 -19.92 -17.58 -24.70
CA ILE A 501 -20.91 -18.57 -25.15
C ILE A 501 -21.17 -18.35 -26.64
N SER A 502 -20.70 -17.23 -27.22
CA SER A 502 -20.68 -17.04 -28.67
C SER A 502 -19.58 -16.09 -29.16
N LYS A 503 -19.13 -16.33 -30.41
CA LYS A 503 -18.19 -15.49 -31.17
C LYS A 503 -18.61 -14.02 -31.25
N SER A 504 -19.92 -13.76 -31.29
CA SER A 504 -20.51 -12.42 -31.39
C SER A 504 -20.26 -11.53 -30.16
N GLN A 505 -20.21 -12.10 -28.95
CA GLN A 505 -19.91 -11.32 -27.74
C GLN A 505 -18.43 -10.91 -27.67
N ARG A 506 -17.52 -11.77 -28.15
CA ARG A 506 -16.09 -11.42 -28.31
C ARG A 506 -15.91 -10.28 -29.31
N ASP A 507 -16.63 -10.31 -30.43
CA ASP A 507 -16.55 -9.27 -31.46
C ASP A 507 -17.07 -7.91 -30.97
N ILE A 508 -18.11 -7.89 -30.14
CA ILE A 508 -18.63 -6.67 -29.51
C ILE A 508 -17.60 -6.08 -28.53
N TRP A 509 -16.99 -6.91 -27.69
CA TRP A 509 -15.96 -6.45 -26.75
C TRP A 509 -14.73 -5.87 -27.47
N MET A 510 -14.25 -6.56 -28.51
CA MET A 510 -13.13 -6.05 -29.33
C MET A 510 -13.47 -4.73 -30.02
N LYS A 511 -14.74 -4.50 -30.38
CA LYS A 511 -15.19 -3.21 -30.93
C LYS A 511 -15.28 -2.09 -29.89
N MET A 512 -15.47 -2.40 -28.60
CA MET A 512 -15.53 -1.41 -27.52
C MET A 512 -14.15 -1.06 -26.94
N VAL A 513 -13.23 -2.02 -26.87
CA VAL A 513 -11.90 -1.83 -26.28
C VAL A 513 -10.90 -1.17 -27.25
N VAL A 514 -11.08 -1.36 -28.55
CA VAL A 514 -10.25 -0.67 -29.56
C VAL A 514 -10.79 0.75 -29.74
N PRO A 515 -10.00 1.81 -29.46
CA PRO A 515 -10.44 3.18 -29.69
C PRO A 515 -10.82 3.35 -31.16
N PRO A 516 -11.96 3.98 -31.50
CA PRO A 516 -12.29 4.25 -32.89
C PRO A 516 -11.14 5.07 -33.48
N ARG A 517 -10.50 4.54 -34.54
CA ARG A 517 -9.53 5.29 -35.33
C ARG A 517 -10.23 6.58 -35.78
N ARG A 518 -9.82 7.72 -35.23
CA ARG A 518 -10.24 9.03 -35.75
C ARG A 518 -9.81 9.06 -37.21
N LYS A 519 -10.77 9.02 -38.12
CA LYS A 519 -10.50 9.38 -39.52
C LYS A 519 -10.03 10.83 -39.49
N ALA A 520 -8.82 11.08 -39.96
CA ALA A 520 -8.35 12.44 -40.21
C ALA A 520 -9.35 13.09 -41.17
N LEU A 521 -9.94 14.20 -40.74
CA LEU A 521 -10.71 15.11 -41.58
C LEU A 521 -9.74 16.17 -42.13
#